data_AF-A0A6Y6C9J9-F1
#
_entry.id   AF-A0A6Y6C9J9-F1
#
_cell.length_a   1.000
_cell.length_b   1.000
_cell.length_c   1.000
_cell.angle_alpha   90.00
_cell.angle_beta   90.00
_cell.angle_gamma   90.00
#
_symmetry.space_group_name_H-M   'P 1'
#
loop_
_entity.id
_entity.type
_entity.pdbx_description
1 polymer ?
#
loop_
_entity_poly.entity_id
_entity_poly.type
_entity_poly.pdbx_seq_one_letter_code
_entity_poly.pdbx_strand_id
1 'polypeptide(L)'
;QINNFIHANNIDSEILHSDNIYYINDSSLDFSVSIKPKQFYQFLKMAINNIPQHHYFFNREKKWCIVISSEGYIDFGFSVSDKI
;
A
#
# COMPACT_ATOMS: atom_id res chain seq x y z
N GLN A 1 0.54 -13.35 -6.78
CA GLN A 1 1.82 -12.62 -6.84
C GLN A 1 1.91 -11.58 -5.71
N ILE A 2 0.98 -10.64 -5.62
CA ILE A 2 1.00 -9.57 -4.58
C ILE A 2 1.00 -10.11 -3.16
N ASN A 3 0.05 -10.98 -2.80
CA ASN A 3 0.01 -11.56 -1.44
C ASN A 3 1.31 -12.31 -1.10
N ASN A 4 1.87 -13.06 -2.04
CA ASN A 4 3.14 -13.76 -1.82
C ASN A 4 4.29 -12.78 -1.56
N PHE A 5 4.35 -11.66 -2.28
CA PHE A 5 5.33 -10.61 -2.04
C PHE A 5 5.15 -9.99 -0.64
N ILE A 6 3.91 -9.72 -0.23
CA ILE A 6 3.60 -9.17 1.10
C ILE A 6 4.08 -10.13 2.20
N HIS A 7 3.72 -11.41 2.10
CA HIS A 7 4.09 -12.42 3.08
C HIS A 7 5.61 -12.68 3.11
N ALA A 8 6.25 -12.79 1.94
CA ALA A 8 7.68 -13.09 1.86
C ALA A 8 8.58 -11.97 2.41
N ASN A 9 8.09 -10.71 2.41
CA ASN A 9 8.84 -9.54 2.88
C ASN A 9 8.39 -9.04 4.26
N ASN A 10 7.60 -9.82 5.01
CA ASN A 10 7.06 -9.47 6.33
C ASN A 10 6.25 -8.15 6.36
N ILE A 11 5.66 -7.76 5.22
CA ILE A 11 4.88 -6.52 5.10
C ILE A 11 3.56 -6.65 5.88
N ASP A 12 3.07 -7.87 6.11
CA ASP A 12 1.93 -8.14 7.02
C ASP A 12 2.09 -7.47 8.39
N SER A 13 3.30 -7.53 8.96
CA SER A 13 3.57 -6.91 10.26
C SER A 13 3.38 -5.41 10.17
N GLU A 14 3.85 -4.77 9.09
CA GLU A 14 3.71 -3.33 8.92
C GLU A 14 2.25 -2.91 8.71
N ILE A 15 1.50 -3.69 7.94
CA ILE A 15 0.05 -3.52 7.76
C ILE A 15 -0.66 -3.64 9.11
N LEU A 16 -0.41 -4.72 9.86
CA LEU A 16 -1.08 -5.02 11.13
C LEU A 16 -0.85 -3.94 12.19
N HIS A 17 0.38 -3.45 12.30
CA HIS A 17 0.77 -2.45 13.30
C HIS A 17 0.54 -1.00 12.82
N SER A 18 -0.16 -0.78 11.71
CA SER A 18 -0.53 0.56 11.25
C SER A 18 -1.89 0.98 11.82
N ASP A 19 -2.03 2.17 12.40
CA ASP A 19 -3.34 2.62 12.90
C ASP A 19 -4.33 2.96 11.78
N ASN A 20 -3.80 3.49 10.68
CA ASN A 20 -4.49 3.75 9.42
C ASN A 20 -3.54 3.48 8.24
N ILE A 21 -4.09 3.08 7.11
CA ILE A 21 -3.37 2.93 5.85
C ILE A 21 -4.08 3.83 4.84
N TYR A 22 -3.31 4.60 4.10
CA TYR A 22 -3.82 5.46 3.05
C TYR A 22 -3.61 4.81 1.70
N TYR A 23 -4.59 4.98 0.83
CA TYR A 23 -4.55 4.54 -0.56
C TYR A 23 -4.75 5.72 -1.50
N ILE A 24 -3.90 5.79 -2.53
CA ILE A 24 -4.06 6.67 -3.69
C ILE A 24 -3.77 5.88 -4.98
N ASN A 25 -4.24 6.42 -6.09
CA ASN A 25 -3.90 5.99 -7.45
C ASN A 25 -3.63 7.20 -8.35
N ASP A 26 -3.31 6.95 -9.62
CA ASP A 26 -2.99 7.99 -10.61
C ASP A 26 -4.09 9.05 -10.75
N SER A 27 -5.35 8.69 -10.53
CA SER A 27 -6.50 9.61 -10.63
C SER A 27 -6.90 10.26 -9.29
N SER A 28 -6.19 9.98 -8.20
CA SER A 28 -6.43 10.56 -6.88
C SER A 28 -5.77 11.94 -6.77
N LEU A 29 -6.36 12.94 -7.42
CA LEU A 29 -5.76 14.28 -7.53
C LEU A 29 -5.77 15.07 -6.21
N ASP A 30 -6.85 14.95 -5.43
CA ASP A 30 -7.10 15.79 -4.25
C ASP A 30 -7.62 14.98 -3.03
N PHE A 31 -7.62 13.65 -3.12
CA PHE A 31 -8.09 12.79 -2.04
C PHE A 31 -7.20 11.56 -1.82
N SER A 32 -7.40 10.92 -0.67
CA SER A 32 -6.87 9.59 -0.38
C SER A 32 -7.92 8.80 0.38
N VAL A 33 -7.97 7.49 0.18
CA VAL A 33 -8.86 6.61 0.94
C VAL A 33 -8.13 6.13 2.19
N SER A 34 -8.70 6.40 3.37
CA SER A 34 -8.20 5.86 4.64
C SER A 34 -8.87 4.52 4.94
N ILE A 35 -8.07 3.48 5.14
CA ILE A 35 -8.53 2.12 5.48
C ILE A 35 -7.89 1.63 6.77
N LYS A 36 -8.60 0.79 7.51
CA LYS A 36 -8.05 0.07 8.67
C LYS A 36 -7.25 -1.15 8.22
N PRO A 37 -6.25 -1.61 8.99
CA PRO A 37 -5.47 -2.82 8.67
C PRO A 37 -6.34 -4.04 8.33
N LYS A 38 -7.40 -4.25 9.12
CA LYS A 38 -8.35 -5.36 8.90
C LYS A 38 -9.06 -5.32 7.54
N GLN A 39 -9.11 -4.17 6.88
CA GLN A 39 -9.74 -3.97 5.58
C GLN A 39 -8.74 -4.06 4.42
N PHE A 40 -7.43 -4.08 4.72
CA PHE A 40 -6.37 -3.94 3.72
C PHE A 40 -6.51 -4.94 2.57
N TYR A 41 -6.58 -6.24 2.88
CA TYR A 41 -6.64 -7.28 1.86
C TYR A 41 -7.92 -7.24 1.00
N GLN A 42 -9.05 -6.94 1.63
CA GLN A 42 -10.31 -6.79 0.89
C GLN A 42 -10.24 -5.58 -0.06
N PHE A 43 -9.71 -4.46 0.42
CA PHE A 43 -9.55 -3.26 -0.38
C PHE A 43 -8.52 -3.44 -1.50
N LEU A 44 -7.39 -4.06 -1.21
CA LEU A 44 -6.35 -4.40 -2.19
C LEU A 44 -6.94 -5.21 -3.35
N LYS A 45 -7.69 -6.27 -3.04
CA LYS A 45 -8.38 -7.09 -4.06
C LYS A 45 -9.35 -6.26 -4.89
N MET A 46 -10.10 -5.35 -4.26
CA MET A 46 -11.03 -4.46 -4.95
C MET A 46 -10.30 -3.49 -5.88
N ALA A 47 -9.22 -2.85 -5.40
CA ALA A 47 -8.44 -1.90 -6.18
C ALA A 47 -7.83 -2.57 -7.42
N ILE A 48 -7.11 -3.68 -7.22
CA ILE A 48 -6.40 -4.39 -8.30
C ILE A 48 -7.36 -4.93 -9.36
N ASN A 49 -8.53 -5.45 -8.96
CA ASN A 49 -9.45 -6.08 -9.91
C ASN A 49 -10.29 -5.07 -10.71
N ASN A 50 -10.51 -3.86 -10.19
CA ASN A 50 -11.47 -2.92 -10.77
C ASN A 50 -10.84 -1.63 -11.29
N ILE A 51 -9.60 -1.32 -10.91
CA ILE A 51 -8.95 -0.05 -11.22
C ILE A 51 -7.60 -0.37 -11.90
N PRO A 52 -7.50 -0.27 -13.23
CA PRO A 52 -6.26 -0.59 -13.96
C PRO A 52 -5.29 0.61 -13.94
N GLN A 53 -4.72 0.91 -12.78
CA GLN A 53 -3.82 2.06 -12.56
C GLN A 53 -2.66 1.68 -11.65
N HIS A 54 -1.73 2.59 -11.41
CA HIS A 54 -0.75 2.42 -10.34
C HIS A 54 -1.45 2.59 -9.00
N HIS A 55 -1.10 1.73 -8.05
CA HIS A 55 -1.67 1.71 -6.71
C HIS A 55 -0.58 1.96 -5.68
N TYR A 56 -0.88 2.85 -4.74
CA TYR A 56 0.01 3.19 -3.66
C TYR A 56 -0.74 2.99 -2.35
N PHE A 57 -0.22 2.11 -1.49
CA PHE A 57 -0.66 2.02 -0.11
C PHE A 57 0.47 2.46 0.79
N PHE A 58 0.18 3.28 1.79
CA PHE A 58 1.21 3.83 2.65
C PHE A 58 0.67 4.15 4.04
N ASN A 59 1.57 4.16 5.02
CA ASN A 59 1.30 4.70 6.35
C ASN A 59 2.18 5.93 6.58
N ARG A 60 1.58 7.03 7.04
CA ARG A 60 2.28 8.30 7.24
C ARG A 60 3.20 8.31 8.47
N GLU A 61 2.82 7.63 9.54
CA GLU A 61 3.53 7.63 10.83
C GLU A 61 4.73 6.67 10.83
N LYS A 62 4.51 5.44 10.35
CA LYS A 62 5.51 4.39 10.14
C LYS A 62 6.30 4.59 8.85
N LYS A 63 5.87 5.53 8.02
CA LYS A 63 6.57 6.00 6.81
C LYS A 63 6.94 4.88 5.83
N TRP A 64 6.10 3.87 5.67
CA TRP A 64 6.28 2.84 4.64
C TRP A 64 5.33 3.05 3.47
N CYS A 65 5.70 2.54 2.29
CA CYS A 65 4.86 2.50 1.10
C CYS A 65 5.05 1.18 0.35
N ILE A 66 3.94 0.59 -0.10
CA ILE A 66 3.92 -0.45 -1.14
C ILE A 66 3.34 0.15 -2.41
N VAL A 67 4.01 -0.10 -3.53
CA VAL A 67 3.61 0.32 -4.87
C VAL A 67 3.31 -0.93 -5.69
N ILE A 68 2.18 -0.90 -6.40
CA ILE A 68 1.83 -1.91 -7.39
C ILE A 68 1.57 -1.17 -8.68
N SER A 69 2.47 -1.31 -9.63
CA SER A 69 2.38 -0.67 -10.95
C SER A 69 1.31 -1.32 -11.82
N SER A 70 0.83 -0.57 -12.81
CA SER A 70 -0.13 -1.10 -13.80
C SER A 70 0.47 -2.22 -14.67
N GLU A 71 1.78 -2.25 -14.79
CA GLU A 71 2.61 -3.22 -15.51
C GLU A 71 2.85 -4.51 -14.70
N GLY A 72 2.42 -4.55 -13.44
CA GLY A 72 2.52 -5.73 -12.58
C GLY A 72 3.77 -5.83 -11.72
N TYR A 73 4.63 -4.81 -11.70
CA TYR A 73 5.73 -4.67 -10.73
C TYR A 73 5.23 -4.29 -9.35
N ILE A 74 5.91 -4.78 -8.32
CA ILE A 74 5.54 -4.60 -6.91
C ILE A 74 6.81 -4.29 -6.14
N ASP A 75 6.80 -3.17 -5.41
CA ASP A 75 7.90 -2.74 -4.57
C ASP A 75 7.40 -2.24 -3.22
N PHE A 76 8.27 -2.32 -2.21
CA PHE A 76 7.99 -1.85 -0.85
C PHE A 76 9.22 -1.16 -0.28
N GLY A 77 9.01 -0.07 0.46
CA GLY A 77 10.09 0.65 1.09
C GLY A 77 9.65 1.50 2.28
N PHE A 78 10.65 1.86 3.09
CA PHE A 78 10.51 2.85 4.15
C PHE A 78 11.11 4.17 3.70
N SER A 79 10.54 5.27 4.17
CA SER A 79 11.12 6.60 4.02
C SER A 79 12.48 6.66 4.71
N VAL A 80 13.43 7.34 4.07
CA VAL A 80 14.78 7.57 4.61
C VAL A 80 14.80 8.75 5.61
N SER A 81 13.64 9.37 5.89
CA SER A 81 13.53 10.66 6.59
C SER A 81 14.00 10.70 8.06
N ASP A 82 14.61 9.64 8.58
CA ASP A 82 15.32 9.64 9.87
C ASP A 82 16.86 9.48 9.71
N LYS A 83 17.41 9.60 8.49
CA LYS A 83 18.84 9.40 8.18
C LYS A 83 19.50 10.50 7.33
N ILE A 84 18.86 11.67 7.15
CA ILE A 84 19.48 12.85 6.51
C ILE A 84 19.35 14.04 7.44
#